data_AF-A0A8J3BD26-F1
#
_entry.id   AF-A0A8J3BD26-F1
#
_cell.length_a   1.000
_cell.length_b   1.000
_cell.length_c   1.000
_cell.angle_alpha   90.00
_cell.angle_beta   90.00
_cell.angle_gamma   90.00
#
_symmetry.space_group_name_H-M   'P 1'
#
loop_
_entity.id
_entity.type
_entity.pdbx_description
1 polymer ?
#
loop_
_entity_poly.entity_id
_entity_poly.type
_entity_poly.pdbx_seq_one_letter_code
_entity_poly.pdbx_strand_id
1 'polypeptide(L)'
;MTSEVSETGLSPVGAVGAAGGEQERRCGYSQCPDPLPAVVGAGRPLLYHREARWPGGRTCKQMAADERAAVEAAGLDVPLVALRGLADQVAGPAGALRDVLVRVLDELGRLDGAAVARIEEAETLMVDAQQQARTAAAERDQAQAAARAADRERVEANTAKTAALSAARDTERAAAEATARAARDVADAARAQGKAEEAATAAHAARDREVERRRRVEDELDDLRPQLREARADAKRLTGELRAAEKTGQQQAARADTAERQLATAAAKLESVTADRDTLRAELARARAQADTARADLAAAREHGAAETARADRAETAAAAATDRATTAEQQARDLAAQLATATVQRDAAAADRDRATAAAEQVRAALGDEQAGRRQDQVDAATAAAELRAQLAAATTRADHADAAAAAATQRAADAEQETATARAELADLSVRLADLGSLLAAAEATAVAERERAERAETAGRERS
;
A
#
# COMPACT_ATOMS: atom_id res chain seq x y z
N MET A 1 98.58 -40.20 -62.35
CA MET A 1 100.04 -40.00 -62.32
C MET A 1 100.68 -41.35 -62.56
N THR A 2 101.17 -41.49 -63.78
CA THR A 2 101.88 -42.61 -64.39
C THR A 2 103.33 -42.64 -63.93
N SER A 3 103.88 -43.81 -63.59
CA SER A 3 105.31 -44.17 -63.71
C SER A 3 105.41 -45.68 -63.45
N GLU A 4 105.58 -46.48 -64.49
CA GLU A 4 106.87 -46.87 -65.10
C GLU A 4 107.45 -48.12 -64.43
N VAL A 5 107.21 -49.23 -65.12
CA VAL A 5 107.84 -50.54 -64.94
C VAL A 5 109.15 -50.50 -65.71
N SER A 6 110.27 -50.79 -65.05
CA SER A 6 111.56 -51.04 -65.70
C SER A 6 111.90 -52.53 -65.59
N GLU A 7 111.78 -53.20 -66.73
CA GLU A 7 112.39 -54.48 -67.07
C GLU A 7 113.92 -54.37 -67.22
N THR A 8 114.55 -55.55 -67.20
CA THR A 8 115.79 -55.99 -67.89
C THR A 8 116.99 -56.32 -67.00
N GLY A 9 117.51 -57.55 -67.20
CA GLY A 9 118.84 -57.94 -66.71
C GLY A 9 119.12 -59.45 -66.54
N LEU A 10 118.65 -60.33 -67.42
CA LEU A 10 119.09 -61.74 -67.47
C LEU A 10 120.32 -61.88 -68.39
N SER A 11 121.49 -62.17 -67.80
CA SER A 11 122.70 -62.60 -68.52
C SER A 11 122.74 -64.12 -68.66
N PRO A 12 123.04 -64.70 -69.84
CA PRO A 12 123.15 -66.14 -69.98
C PRO A 12 124.55 -66.66 -69.66
N VAL A 13 124.52 -67.87 -69.11
CA VAL A 13 125.60 -68.78 -68.70
C VAL A 13 126.53 -69.12 -69.89
N GLY A 14 127.84 -69.02 -69.66
CA GLY A 14 128.87 -69.46 -70.59
C GLY A 14 129.02 -70.99 -70.60
N ALA A 15 128.82 -71.59 -71.76
CA ALA A 15 129.15 -72.98 -72.05
C ALA A 15 130.65 -73.13 -72.34
N VAL A 16 131.37 -73.87 -71.49
CA VAL A 16 132.75 -74.30 -71.77
C VAL A 16 132.68 -75.66 -72.45
N GLY A 17 132.92 -75.65 -73.77
CA GLY A 17 133.04 -76.84 -74.60
C GLY A 17 134.35 -77.59 -74.36
N ALA A 18 134.27 -78.91 -74.40
CA ALA A 18 135.37 -79.85 -74.31
C ALA A 18 136.33 -79.74 -75.50
N ALA A 19 137.63 -79.62 -75.22
CA ALA A 19 138.71 -79.84 -76.17
C ALA A 19 139.55 -81.03 -75.68
N GLY A 20 139.40 -82.17 -76.35
CA GLY A 20 140.33 -83.28 -76.26
C GLY A 20 141.42 -83.16 -77.33
N GLY A 21 142.66 -83.48 -76.94
CA GLY A 21 143.60 -84.13 -77.86
C GLY A 21 144.62 -83.26 -78.59
N GLU A 22 145.56 -82.64 -77.87
CA GLU A 22 146.92 -82.47 -78.37
C GLU A 22 147.88 -82.51 -77.16
N GLN A 23 148.16 -83.72 -76.66
CA GLN A 23 149.17 -83.89 -75.62
C GLN A 23 150.52 -83.46 -76.21
N GLU A 24 151.04 -82.33 -75.76
CA GLU A 24 152.41 -81.88 -76.02
C GLU A 24 153.37 -83.05 -75.81
N ARG A 25 153.90 -83.57 -76.91
CA ARG A 25 154.84 -84.69 -76.85
C ARG A 25 156.13 -84.17 -76.25
N ARG A 26 156.49 -84.69 -75.08
CA ARG A 26 157.74 -84.35 -74.42
C ARG A 26 158.92 -84.99 -75.14
N CYS A 27 160.04 -84.28 -75.20
CA CYS A 27 161.29 -84.82 -75.71
C CYS A 27 161.70 -86.07 -74.91
N GLY A 28 162.27 -87.07 -75.58
CA GLY A 28 162.72 -88.31 -74.95
C GLY A 28 163.95 -88.16 -74.04
N TYR A 29 164.45 -86.94 -73.81
CA TYR A 29 165.40 -86.61 -72.74
C TYR A 29 164.60 -86.00 -71.59
N SER A 30 164.60 -86.64 -70.41
CA SER A 30 163.67 -86.28 -69.33
C SER A 30 163.83 -84.85 -68.81
N GLN A 31 165.04 -84.29 -68.93
CA GLN A 31 165.39 -82.94 -68.46
C GLN A 31 165.18 -81.86 -69.52
N CYS A 32 164.69 -82.20 -70.73
CA CYS A 32 164.35 -81.20 -71.73
C CYS A 32 162.95 -80.63 -71.40
N PRO A 33 162.85 -79.34 -71.00
CA PRO A 33 161.56 -78.76 -70.61
C PRO A 33 160.69 -78.44 -71.82
N ASP A 34 161.30 -78.27 -72.99
CA ASP A 34 160.60 -77.82 -74.20
C ASP A 34 159.72 -78.94 -74.77
N PRO A 35 158.47 -78.63 -75.18
CA PRO A 35 157.66 -79.56 -75.94
C PRO A 35 158.29 -79.79 -77.32
N LEU A 36 158.17 -81.01 -77.85
CA LEU A 36 158.59 -81.29 -79.22
C LEU A 36 157.71 -80.50 -80.18
N PRO A 37 158.27 -79.83 -81.20
CA PRO A 37 157.48 -79.12 -82.19
C PRO A 37 156.53 -80.11 -82.88
N ALA A 38 155.28 -79.69 -83.06
CA ALA A 38 154.27 -80.49 -83.76
C ALA A 38 154.81 -80.86 -85.15
N VAL A 39 154.93 -82.16 -85.42
CA VAL A 39 155.40 -82.64 -86.73
C VAL A 39 154.24 -82.49 -87.71
N VAL A 40 154.29 -81.45 -88.54
CA VAL A 40 153.31 -81.18 -89.60
C VAL A 40 153.69 -82.02 -90.83
N GLY A 41 153.30 -83.30 -90.85
CA GLY A 41 153.53 -84.19 -92.00
C GLY A 41 153.63 -85.68 -91.63
N ALA A 42 153.43 -86.57 -92.61
CA ALA A 42 153.45 -88.03 -92.47
C ALA A 42 154.85 -88.65 -92.23
N GLY A 43 155.72 -87.93 -91.51
CA GLY A 43 157.04 -88.40 -91.11
C GLY A 43 157.00 -89.14 -89.77
N ARG A 44 158.01 -90.00 -89.53
CA ARG A 44 158.19 -90.65 -88.22
C ARG A 44 158.30 -89.56 -87.14
N PRO A 45 157.52 -89.62 -86.05
CA PRO A 45 157.55 -88.59 -85.02
C PRO A 45 158.97 -88.33 -84.51
N LEU A 46 159.35 -87.06 -84.39
CA LEU A 46 160.60 -86.67 -83.75
C LEU A 46 160.54 -87.09 -82.28
N LEU A 47 161.49 -87.93 -81.85
CA LEU A 47 161.61 -88.32 -80.44
C LEU A 47 162.46 -87.33 -79.64
N TYR A 48 163.24 -86.49 -80.33
CA TYR A 48 164.19 -85.55 -79.73
C TYR A 48 164.23 -84.27 -80.57
N HIS A 49 164.51 -83.12 -79.95
CA HIS A 49 164.80 -81.89 -80.68
C HIS A 49 166.07 -82.03 -81.51
N ARG A 50 165.99 -81.68 -82.79
CA ARG A 50 167.14 -81.70 -83.72
C ARG A 50 168.10 -80.53 -83.48
N GLU A 51 167.56 -79.39 -83.06
CA GLU A 51 168.28 -78.11 -82.98
C GLU A 51 168.75 -77.77 -81.57
N ALA A 52 168.14 -78.34 -80.53
CA ALA A 52 168.58 -78.12 -79.16
C ALA A 52 170.03 -78.61 -78.98
N ARG A 53 170.86 -77.74 -78.40
CA ARG A 53 172.26 -78.00 -78.05
C ARG A 53 172.44 -77.79 -76.56
N TRP A 54 173.05 -78.79 -75.91
CA TRP A 54 173.42 -78.78 -74.49
C TRP A 54 174.90 -78.39 -74.35
N PRO A 55 175.35 -77.99 -73.14
CA PRO A 55 176.76 -77.71 -72.87
C PRO A 55 177.69 -78.82 -73.39
N GLY A 56 178.71 -78.44 -74.16
CA GLY A 56 179.60 -79.37 -74.88
C GLY A 56 179.12 -79.78 -76.28
N GLY A 57 178.11 -79.10 -76.84
CA GLY A 57 177.62 -79.34 -78.21
C GLY A 57 176.76 -80.60 -78.37
N ARG A 58 176.38 -81.25 -77.26
CA ARG A 58 175.58 -82.49 -77.28
C ARG A 58 174.12 -82.21 -77.64
N THR A 59 173.51 -83.10 -78.41
CA THR A 59 172.10 -83.04 -78.82
C THR A 59 171.19 -83.71 -77.77
N CYS A 60 169.89 -83.38 -77.74
CA CYS A 60 168.92 -84.08 -76.87
C CYS A 60 168.96 -85.61 -77.06
N LYS A 61 169.22 -86.09 -78.28
CA LYS A 61 169.36 -87.53 -78.55
C LYS A 61 170.57 -88.14 -77.84
N GLN A 62 171.70 -87.41 -77.81
CA GLN A 62 172.92 -87.84 -77.10
C GLN A 62 172.73 -87.77 -75.60
N MET A 63 172.17 -86.68 -75.07
CA MET A 63 171.86 -86.56 -73.64
C MET A 63 170.90 -87.65 -73.17
N ALA A 64 169.88 -88.00 -73.96
CA ALA A 64 168.99 -89.12 -73.66
C ALA A 64 169.68 -90.49 -73.77
N ALA A 65 170.70 -90.63 -74.62
CA ALA A 65 171.50 -91.85 -74.68
C ALA A 65 172.41 -91.97 -73.45
N ASP A 66 173.04 -90.88 -73.03
CA ASP A 66 173.83 -90.80 -71.80
C ASP A 66 172.96 -91.04 -70.56
N GLU A 67 171.75 -90.49 -70.53
CA GLU A 67 170.77 -90.74 -69.47
C GLU A 67 170.40 -92.22 -69.42
N ARG A 68 170.06 -92.85 -70.57
CA ARG A 68 169.78 -94.29 -70.62
C ARG A 68 170.99 -95.11 -70.16
N ALA A 69 172.19 -94.77 -70.61
CA ALA A 69 173.41 -95.43 -70.18
C ALA A 69 173.68 -95.25 -68.67
N ALA A 70 173.33 -94.09 -68.10
CA ALA A 70 173.43 -93.83 -66.66
C ALA A 70 172.39 -94.62 -65.85
N VAL A 71 171.15 -94.74 -66.34
CA VAL A 71 170.09 -95.55 -65.71
C VAL A 71 170.48 -97.04 -65.75
N GLU A 72 171.03 -97.50 -66.88
CA GLU A 72 171.53 -98.86 -67.05
C GLU A 72 172.75 -99.15 -66.16
N ALA A 73 173.72 -98.22 -66.11
CA ALA A 73 174.87 -98.31 -65.21
C ALA A 73 174.47 -98.28 -63.72
N ALA A 74 173.35 -97.63 -63.39
CA ALA A 74 172.80 -97.61 -62.03
C ALA A 74 171.95 -98.86 -61.70
N GLY A 75 171.71 -99.76 -62.66
CA GLY A 75 170.86 -100.94 -62.48
C GLY A 75 169.39 -100.61 -62.23
N LEU A 76 168.95 -99.40 -62.61
CA LEU A 76 167.60 -98.88 -62.32
C LEU A 76 166.55 -99.28 -63.37
N ASP A 77 166.95 -99.97 -64.44
CA ASP A 77 166.04 -100.36 -65.52
C ASP A 77 164.92 -101.28 -65.03
N VAL A 78 165.29 -102.31 -64.25
CA VAL A 78 164.35 -103.32 -63.73
C VAL A 78 163.39 -102.70 -62.69
N PRO A 79 163.86 -101.94 -61.67
CA PRO A 79 162.98 -101.21 -60.75
C PRO A 79 162.02 -100.24 -61.45
N LEU A 80 162.48 -99.51 -62.48
CA LEU A 80 161.64 -98.56 -63.20
C LEU A 80 160.58 -99.27 -64.07
N VAL A 81 160.90 -100.42 -64.67
CA VAL A 81 159.92 -101.24 -65.38
C VAL A 81 158.88 -101.82 -64.42
N ALA A 82 159.31 -102.32 -63.26
CA ALA A 82 158.39 -102.83 -62.23
C ALA A 82 157.48 -101.73 -61.67
N LEU A 83 158.02 -100.53 -61.43
CA LEU A 83 157.26 -99.37 -60.98
C LEU A 83 156.24 -98.90 -62.03
N ARG A 84 156.60 -98.89 -63.31
CA ARG A 84 155.66 -98.61 -64.41
C ARG A 84 154.55 -99.65 -64.48
N GLY A 85 154.88 -100.93 -64.33
CA GLY A 85 153.88 -102.00 -64.28
C GLY A 85 152.90 -101.87 -63.11
N LEU A 86 153.38 -101.49 -61.92
CA LEU A 86 152.53 -101.19 -60.77
C LEU A 86 151.68 -99.93 -60.98
N ALA A 87 152.26 -98.87 -61.58
CA ALA A 87 151.53 -97.66 -61.93
C ALA A 87 150.40 -97.96 -62.93
N ASP A 88 150.66 -98.81 -63.94
CA ASP A 88 149.66 -99.24 -64.92
C ASP A 88 148.55 -100.09 -64.27
N GLN A 89 148.89 -100.97 -63.31
CA GLN A 89 147.91 -101.75 -62.55
C GLN A 89 146.99 -100.90 -61.68
N VAL A 90 147.47 -99.77 -61.16
CA VAL A 90 146.69 -98.84 -60.33
C VAL A 90 145.94 -97.80 -61.18
N ALA A 91 146.48 -97.41 -62.33
CA ALA A 91 145.91 -96.39 -63.20
C ALA A 91 144.49 -96.76 -63.69
N GLY A 92 144.25 -98.03 -64.02
CA GLY A 92 142.92 -98.51 -64.42
C GLY A 92 141.87 -98.38 -63.31
N PRO A 93 142.05 -99.03 -62.15
CA PRO A 93 141.15 -98.90 -60.99
C PRO A 93 140.99 -97.46 -60.49
N ALA A 94 142.06 -96.67 -60.47
CA ALA A 94 141.99 -95.26 -60.08
C ALA A 94 141.18 -94.43 -61.10
N GLY A 95 141.31 -94.71 -62.39
CA GLY A 95 140.47 -94.14 -63.44
C GLY A 95 139.00 -94.48 -63.25
N ALA A 96 138.69 -95.76 -63.01
CA ALA A 96 137.31 -96.19 -62.75
C ALA A 96 136.69 -95.54 -61.50
N LEU A 97 137.46 -95.43 -60.40
CA LEU A 97 137.01 -94.73 -59.19
C LEU A 97 136.80 -93.24 -59.45
N ARG A 98 137.71 -92.57 -60.17
CA ARG A 98 137.55 -91.18 -60.58
C ARG A 98 136.28 -90.99 -61.40
N ASP A 99 136.01 -91.87 -62.36
CA ASP A 99 134.83 -91.76 -63.23
C ASP A 99 133.52 -92.05 -62.46
N VAL A 100 133.55 -92.86 -61.40
CA VAL A 100 132.42 -93.02 -60.46
C VAL A 100 132.24 -91.75 -59.62
N LEU A 101 133.32 -91.18 -59.07
CA LEU A 101 133.26 -89.94 -58.28
C LEU A 101 132.74 -88.77 -59.11
N VAL A 102 133.19 -88.61 -60.35
CA VAL A 102 132.69 -87.58 -61.27
C VAL A 102 131.19 -87.75 -61.51
N ARG A 103 130.71 -88.98 -61.75
CA ARG A 103 129.27 -89.23 -61.91
C ARG A 103 128.45 -88.94 -60.65
N VAL A 104 128.96 -89.28 -59.47
CA VAL A 104 128.29 -88.97 -58.20
C VAL A 104 128.24 -87.46 -57.96
N LEU A 105 129.33 -86.75 -58.24
CA LEU A 105 129.37 -85.29 -58.12
C LEU A 105 128.42 -84.61 -59.12
N ASP A 106 128.34 -85.10 -60.36
CA ASP A 106 127.37 -84.62 -61.35
C ASP A 106 125.93 -84.85 -60.88
N GLU A 107 125.63 -86.02 -60.32
CA GLU A 107 124.28 -86.33 -59.84
C GLU A 107 123.92 -85.52 -58.60
N LEU A 108 124.88 -85.31 -57.68
CA LEU A 108 124.71 -84.39 -56.54
C LEU A 108 124.51 -82.96 -57.02
N GLY A 109 125.24 -82.50 -58.04
CA GLY A 109 125.06 -81.18 -58.64
C GLY A 109 123.68 -81.02 -59.30
N ARG A 110 123.17 -82.06 -59.97
CA ARG A 110 121.80 -82.07 -60.50
C ARG A 110 120.75 -82.04 -59.39
N LEU A 111 120.94 -82.82 -58.33
CA LEU A 111 120.03 -82.86 -57.19
C LEU A 111 120.00 -81.53 -56.44
N ASP A 112 121.17 -80.91 -56.23
CA ASP A 112 121.29 -79.60 -55.60
C ASP A 112 120.64 -78.53 -56.48
N GLY A 113 120.93 -78.51 -57.78
CA GLY A 113 120.26 -77.60 -58.73
C GLY A 113 118.75 -77.78 -58.77
N ALA A 114 118.25 -79.02 -58.73
CA ALA A 114 116.81 -79.31 -58.70
C ALA A 114 116.16 -79.00 -57.33
N ALA A 115 116.91 -79.02 -56.24
CA ALA A 115 116.45 -78.61 -54.92
C ALA A 115 116.34 -77.09 -54.85
N VAL A 116 117.37 -76.37 -55.29
CA VAL A 116 117.38 -74.90 -55.37
C VAL A 116 116.26 -74.39 -56.28
N ALA A 117 116.10 -74.96 -57.48
CA ALA A 117 115.02 -74.56 -58.39
C ALA A 117 113.62 -74.75 -57.79
N ARG A 118 113.39 -75.81 -57.02
CA ARG A 118 112.12 -76.04 -56.31
C ARG A 118 111.90 -75.06 -55.15
N ILE A 119 112.97 -74.65 -54.47
CA ILE A 119 112.89 -73.63 -53.41
C ILE A 119 112.56 -72.28 -54.05
N GLU A 120 113.24 -71.89 -55.13
CA GLU A 120 112.96 -70.64 -55.86
C GLU A 120 111.52 -70.61 -56.40
N GLU A 121 111.03 -71.72 -56.96
CA GLU A 121 109.64 -71.85 -57.40
C GLU A 121 108.66 -71.72 -56.22
N ALA A 122 108.93 -72.41 -55.10
CA ALA A 122 108.09 -72.32 -53.90
C ALA A 122 108.07 -70.92 -53.30
N GLU A 123 109.22 -70.23 -53.24
CA GLU A 123 109.33 -68.85 -52.77
C GLU A 123 108.54 -67.89 -53.67
N THR A 124 108.65 -68.07 -54.99
CA THR A 124 107.87 -67.28 -55.97
C THR A 124 106.38 -67.47 -55.75
N LEU A 125 105.92 -68.73 -55.64
CA LEU A 125 104.51 -69.05 -55.37
C LEU A 125 104.04 -68.50 -54.01
N MET A 126 104.88 -68.51 -52.98
CA MET A 126 104.55 -67.94 -51.67
C MET A 126 104.44 -66.41 -51.71
N VAL A 127 105.34 -65.72 -52.43
CA VAL A 127 105.28 -64.27 -52.62
C VAL A 127 104.03 -63.89 -53.40
N ASP A 128 103.73 -64.60 -54.49
CA ASP A 128 102.53 -64.38 -55.29
C ASP A 128 101.25 -64.61 -54.48
N ALA A 129 101.19 -65.70 -53.71
CA ALA A 129 100.06 -65.98 -52.82
C ALA A 129 99.90 -64.90 -51.74
N GLN A 130 101.00 -64.41 -51.16
CA GLN A 130 100.97 -63.33 -50.17
C GLN A 130 100.49 -62.02 -50.79
N GLN A 131 100.93 -61.71 -52.01
CA GLN A 131 100.51 -60.51 -52.72
C GLN A 131 99.03 -60.57 -53.10
N GLN A 132 98.56 -61.72 -53.59
CA GLN A 132 97.13 -61.96 -53.85
C GLN A 132 96.28 -61.81 -52.59
N ALA A 133 96.73 -62.37 -51.45
CA ALA A 133 96.04 -62.24 -50.18
C ALA A 133 95.96 -60.79 -49.70
N ARG A 134 97.03 -60.00 -49.87
CA ARG A 134 97.06 -58.57 -49.54
C ARG A 134 96.11 -57.76 -50.42
N THR A 135 96.10 -58.02 -51.72
CA THR A 135 95.17 -57.37 -52.65
C THR A 135 93.72 -57.71 -52.30
N ALA A 136 93.39 -58.98 -52.07
CA ALA A 136 92.04 -59.40 -51.69
C ALA A 136 91.59 -58.79 -50.35
N ALA A 137 92.51 -58.65 -49.38
CA ALA A 137 92.22 -57.98 -48.11
C ALA A 137 91.94 -56.49 -48.32
N ALA A 138 92.74 -55.80 -49.14
CA ALA A 138 92.55 -54.39 -49.47
C ALA A 138 91.21 -54.15 -50.21
N GLU A 139 90.87 -55.01 -51.16
CA GLU A 139 89.58 -54.95 -51.89
C GLU A 139 88.40 -55.17 -50.96
N ARG A 140 88.48 -56.14 -50.03
CA ARG A 140 87.44 -56.38 -49.03
C ARG A 140 87.26 -55.15 -48.13
N ASP A 141 88.35 -54.59 -47.64
CA ASP A 141 88.31 -53.43 -46.74
C ASP A 141 87.77 -52.18 -47.48
N GLN A 142 88.14 -52.00 -48.74
CA GLN A 142 87.56 -50.97 -49.61
C GLN A 142 86.06 -51.17 -49.83
N ALA A 143 85.61 -52.41 -50.11
CA ALA A 143 84.20 -52.72 -50.28
C ALA A 143 83.39 -52.49 -48.99
N GLN A 144 83.95 -52.84 -47.83
CA GLN A 144 83.33 -52.57 -46.53
C GLN A 144 83.26 -51.07 -46.22
N ALA A 145 84.31 -50.31 -46.54
CA ALA A 145 84.31 -48.86 -46.38
C ALA A 145 83.25 -48.19 -47.27
N ALA A 146 83.13 -48.64 -48.53
CA ALA A 146 82.12 -48.17 -49.47
C ALA A 146 80.70 -48.50 -49.00
N ALA A 147 80.46 -49.72 -48.52
CA ALA A 147 79.16 -50.11 -47.95
C ALA A 147 78.76 -49.24 -46.75
N ARG A 148 79.70 -49.01 -45.81
CA ARG A 148 79.45 -48.14 -44.65
C ARG A 148 79.20 -46.68 -45.07
N ALA A 149 79.85 -46.20 -46.12
CA ALA A 149 79.61 -44.86 -46.65
C ALA A 149 78.20 -44.75 -47.25
N ALA A 150 77.79 -45.73 -48.05
CA ALA A 150 76.45 -45.79 -48.64
C ALA A 150 75.35 -45.89 -47.56
N ASP A 151 75.57 -46.65 -46.49
CA ASP A 151 74.61 -46.73 -45.39
C ASP A 151 74.47 -45.40 -44.62
N ARG A 152 75.58 -44.68 -44.39
CA ARG A 152 75.52 -43.33 -43.79
C ARG A 152 74.74 -42.37 -44.66
N GLU A 153 75.03 -42.35 -45.97
CA GLU A 153 74.31 -41.50 -46.92
C GLU A 153 72.80 -41.81 -46.95
N ARG A 154 72.42 -43.11 -46.92
CA ARG A 154 71.01 -43.51 -46.83
C ARG A 154 70.34 -43.05 -45.54
N VAL A 155 71.03 -43.14 -44.40
CA VAL A 155 70.50 -42.68 -43.11
C VAL A 155 70.34 -41.16 -43.11
N GLU A 156 71.34 -40.42 -43.60
CA GLU A 156 71.30 -38.96 -43.74
C GLU A 156 70.15 -38.53 -44.67
N ALA A 157 70.01 -39.17 -45.82
CA ALA A 157 68.91 -38.91 -46.77
C ALA A 157 67.53 -39.19 -46.16
N ASN A 158 67.37 -40.30 -45.42
CA ASN A 158 66.10 -40.61 -44.75
C ASN A 158 65.79 -39.65 -43.60
N THR A 159 66.82 -39.19 -42.89
CA THR A 159 66.68 -38.21 -41.81
C THR A 159 66.27 -36.85 -42.38
N ALA A 160 66.94 -36.39 -43.45
CA ALA A 160 66.60 -35.18 -44.18
C ALA A 160 65.18 -35.25 -44.75
N LYS A 161 64.79 -36.38 -45.36
CA LYS A 161 63.42 -36.61 -45.85
C LYS A 161 62.39 -36.51 -44.73
N THR A 162 62.64 -37.12 -43.58
CA THR A 162 61.71 -37.10 -42.45
C THR A 162 61.58 -35.68 -41.88
N ALA A 163 62.69 -34.96 -41.75
CA ALA A 163 62.70 -33.56 -41.31
C ALA A 163 61.96 -32.63 -42.29
N ALA A 164 62.13 -32.85 -43.61
CA ALA A 164 61.39 -32.10 -44.63
C ALA A 164 59.88 -32.37 -44.56
N LEU A 165 59.47 -33.63 -44.36
CA LEU A 165 58.05 -33.99 -44.20
C LEU A 165 57.43 -33.42 -42.92
N SER A 166 58.16 -33.38 -41.80
CA SER A 166 57.67 -32.74 -40.58
C SER A 166 57.53 -31.24 -40.77
N ALA A 167 58.52 -30.57 -41.36
CA ALA A 167 58.46 -29.15 -41.66
C ALA A 167 57.29 -28.79 -42.60
N ALA A 168 57.04 -29.62 -43.62
CA ALA A 168 55.88 -29.46 -44.50
C ALA A 168 54.55 -29.57 -43.72
N ARG A 169 54.39 -30.55 -42.84
CA ARG A 169 53.18 -30.70 -42.01
C ARG A 169 53.00 -29.54 -41.03
N ASP A 170 54.08 -29.04 -40.43
CA ASP A 170 54.02 -27.92 -39.50
C ASP A 170 53.63 -26.63 -40.21
N THR A 171 54.14 -26.40 -41.42
CA THR A 171 53.73 -25.27 -42.27
C THR A 171 52.28 -25.38 -42.73
N GLU A 172 51.79 -26.57 -43.11
CA GLU A 172 50.37 -26.82 -43.41
C GLU A 172 49.47 -26.54 -42.20
N ARG A 173 49.85 -26.99 -40.99
CA ARG A 173 49.11 -26.71 -39.76
C ARG A 173 49.08 -25.21 -39.46
N ALA A 174 50.23 -24.54 -39.54
CA ALA A 174 50.31 -23.10 -39.33
C ALA A 174 49.44 -22.31 -40.32
N ALA A 175 49.39 -22.74 -41.59
CA ALA A 175 48.54 -22.15 -42.62
C ALA A 175 47.04 -22.40 -42.34
N ALA A 176 46.67 -23.62 -41.92
CA ALA A 176 45.29 -23.95 -41.55
C ALA A 176 44.82 -23.14 -40.33
N GLU A 177 45.67 -23.02 -39.31
CA GLU A 177 45.38 -22.19 -38.14
C GLU A 177 45.26 -20.70 -38.47
N ALA A 178 46.13 -20.18 -39.35
CA ALA A 178 46.06 -18.80 -39.81
C ALA A 178 44.74 -18.53 -40.56
N THR A 179 44.32 -19.47 -41.42
CA THR A 179 43.04 -19.41 -42.13
C THR A 179 41.86 -19.45 -41.16
N ALA A 180 41.92 -20.32 -40.13
CA ALA A 180 40.87 -20.41 -39.12
C ALA A 180 40.79 -19.15 -38.24
N ARG A 181 41.93 -18.51 -37.91
CA ARG A 181 41.96 -17.21 -37.23
C ARG A 181 41.32 -16.13 -38.09
N ALA A 182 41.74 -16.00 -39.35
CA ALA A 182 41.16 -15.02 -40.28
C ALA A 182 39.64 -15.20 -40.45
N ALA A 183 39.15 -16.44 -40.54
CA ALA A 183 37.71 -16.72 -40.62
C ALA A 183 36.95 -16.29 -39.35
N ARG A 184 37.54 -16.48 -38.16
CA ARG A 184 36.96 -15.98 -36.91
C ARG A 184 36.94 -14.45 -36.87
N ASP A 185 38.02 -13.80 -37.27
CA ASP A 185 38.12 -12.35 -37.29
C ASP A 185 37.08 -11.74 -38.24
N VAL A 186 36.86 -12.34 -39.42
CA VAL A 186 35.80 -11.95 -40.36
C VAL A 186 34.42 -12.14 -39.74
N ALA A 187 34.18 -13.27 -39.06
CA ALA A 187 32.90 -13.53 -38.41
C ALA A 187 32.64 -12.56 -37.23
N ASP A 188 33.66 -12.21 -36.46
CA ASP A 188 33.58 -11.22 -35.39
C ASP A 188 33.34 -9.82 -35.94
N ALA A 189 34.03 -9.43 -37.01
CA ALA A 189 33.79 -8.17 -37.70
C ALA A 189 32.35 -8.08 -38.24
N ALA A 190 31.84 -9.15 -38.86
CA ALA A 190 30.45 -9.21 -39.33
C ALA A 190 29.43 -9.09 -38.18
N ARG A 191 29.68 -9.77 -37.05
CA ARG A 191 28.84 -9.62 -35.84
C ARG A 191 28.89 -8.20 -35.27
N ALA A 192 30.07 -7.59 -35.25
CA ALA A 192 30.24 -6.21 -34.78
C ALA A 192 29.53 -5.21 -35.70
N GLN A 193 29.62 -5.41 -37.02
CA GLN A 193 28.90 -4.62 -38.01
C GLN A 193 27.38 -4.77 -37.83
N GLY A 194 26.87 -6.00 -37.70
CA GLY A 194 25.44 -6.23 -37.45
C GLY A 194 24.93 -5.51 -36.19
N LYS A 195 25.68 -5.59 -35.08
CA LYS A 195 25.37 -4.84 -33.85
C LYS A 195 25.40 -3.32 -34.06
N ALA A 196 26.34 -2.82 -34.85
CA ALA A 196 26.45 -1.39 -35.16
C ALA A 196 25.27 -0.91 -36.02
N GLU A 197 24.85 -1.71 -37.01
CA GLU A 197 23.68 -1.43 -37.85
C GLU A 197 22.37 -1.47 -37.04
N GLU A 198 22.21 -2.45 -36.16
CA GLU A 198 21.10 -2.52 -35.21
C GLU A 198 21.07 -1.29 -34.29
N ALA A 199 22.22 -0.90 -33.73
CA ALA A 199 22.34 0.28 -32.88
C ALA A 199 22.05 1.58 -33.65
N ALA A 200 22.51 1.69 -34.90
CA ALA A 200 22.19 2.82 -35.77
C ALA A 200 20.69 2.88 -36.07
N THR A 201 20.06 1.75 -36.40
CA THR A 201 18.62 1.65 -36.64
C THR A 201 17.82 2.02 -35.38
N ALA A 202 18.25 1.54 -34.22
CA ALA A 202 17.64 1.90 -32.94
C ALA A 202 17.80 3.40 -32.62
N ALA A 203 18.96 3.99 -32.93
CA ALA A 203 19.20 5.42 -32.76
C ALA A 203 18.34 6.27 -33.70
N HIS A 204 18.17 5.85 -34.95
CA HIS A 204 17.24 6.47 -35.89
C HIS A 204 15.79 6.39 -35.38
N ALA A 205 15.33 5.20 -34.98
CA ALA A 205 13.99 5.03 -34.41
C ALA A 205 13.78 5.86 -33.13
N ALA A 206 14.80 6.00 -32.28
CA ALA A 206 14.74 6.86 -31.10
C ALA A 206 14.65 8.35 -31.47
N ARG A 207 15.39 8.79 -32.49
CA ARG A 207 15.28 10.15 -33.04
C ARG A 207 13.90 10.41 -33.61
N ASP A 208 13.33 9.47 -34.36
CA ASP A 208 11.99 9.63 -34.94
C ASP A 208 10.93 9.74 -33.84
N ARG A 209 11.02 8.92 -32.79
CA ARG A 209 10.15 9.03 -31.61
C ARG A 209 10.30 10.38 -30.88
N GLU A 210 11.53 10.90 -30.79
CA GLU A 210 11.78 12.21 -30.19
C GLU A 210 11.19 13.34 -31.04
N VAL A 211 11.33 13.28 -32.37
CA VAL A 211 10.70 14.22 -33.30
C VAL A 211 9.18 14.17 -33.17
N GLU A 212 8.60 12.96 -33.11
CA GLU A 212 7.16 12.79 -32.94
C GLU A 212 6.68 13.30 -31.58
N ARG A 213 7.45 13.09 -30.50
CA ARG A 213 7.13 13.66 -29.19
C ARG A 213 7.16 15.18 -29.23
N ARG A 214 8.15 15.79 -29.90
CA ARG A 214 8.24 17.25 -30.06
C ARG A 214 7.05 17.80 -30.85
N ARG A 215 6.66 17.14 -31.95
CA ARG A 215 5.46 17.50 -32.71
C ARG A 215 4.21 17.45 -31.84
N ARG A 216 4.00 16.37 -31.08
CA ARG A 216 2.86 16.28 -30.16
C ARG A 216 2.84 17.40 -29.12
N VAL A 217 4.00 17.74 -28.56
CA VAL A 217 4.10 18.87 -27.63
C VAL A 217 3.84 20.20 -28.33
N GLU A 218 4.31 20.38 -29.56
CA GLU A 218 4.01 21.58 -30.37
C GLU A 218 2.52 21.67 -30.70
N ASP A 219 1.88 20.57 -31.10
CA ASP A 219 0.44 20.48 -31.36
C ASP A 219 -0.37 20.75 -30.07
N GLU A 220 0.03 20.17 -28.93
CA GLU A 220 -0.56 20.45 -27.62
C GLU A 220 -0.41 21.93 -27.23
N LEU A 221 0.75 22.54 -27.49
CA LEU A 221 0.98 23.96 -27.24
C LEU A 221 0.13 24.84 -28.17
N ASP A 222 -0.04 24.45 -29.44
CA ASP A 222 -0.88 25.14 -30.41
C ASP A 222 -2.37 25.00 -30.11
N ASP A 223 -2.80 23.91 -29.48
CA ASP A 223 -4.17 23.72 -28.96
C ASP A 223 -4.41 24.43 -27.61
N LEU A 224 -3.40 24.47 -26.73
CA LEU A 224 -3.47 25.20 -25.47
C LEU A 224 -3.41 26.72 -25.65
N ARG A 225 -2.79 27.24 -26.71
CA ARG A 225 -2.72 28.68 -27.03
C ARG A 225 -4.11 29.34 -27.19
N PRO A 226 -5.03 28.81 -28.01
CA PRO A 226 -6.38 29.34 -28.10
C PRO A 226 -7.15 29.13 -26.78
N GLN A 227 -6.98 27.99 -26.10
CA GLN A 227 -7.59 27.78 -24.77
C GLN A 227 -7.13 28.81 -23.74
N LEU A 228 -5.84 29.19 -23.73
CA LEU A 228 -5.31 30.23 -22.84
C LEU A 228 -5.82 31.63 -23.23
N ARG A 229 -6.02 31.90 -24.53
CA ARG A 229 -6.64 33.14 -25.01
C ARG A 229 -8.10 33.22 -24.59
N GLU A 230 -8.83 32.12 -24.69
CA GLU A 230 -10.22 31.99 -24.26
C GLU A 230 -10.34 32.10 -22.75
N ALA A 231 -9.53 31.38 -21.98
CA ALA A 231 -9.46 31.50 -20.53
C ALA A 231 -9.08 32.92 -20.07
N ARG A 232 -8.23 33.64 -20.82
CA ARG A 232 -7.94 35.07 -20.56
C ARG A 232 -9.12 35.97 -20.92
N ALA A 233 -9.83 35.69 -22.00
CA ALA A 233 -11.05 36.41 -22.36
C ALA A 233 -12.15 36.18 -21.31
N ASP A 234 -12.30 34.95 -20.84
CA ASP A 234 -13.18 34.56 -19.75
C ASP A 234 -12.77 35.16 -18.42
N ALA A 235 -11.48 35.15 -18.07
CA ALA A 235 -11.01 35.83 -16.87
C ALA A 235 -11.26 37.34 -16.96
N LYS A 236 -11.07 37.97 -18.12
CA LYS A 236 -11.39 39.40 -18.33
C LYS A 236 -12.89 39.66 -18.23
N ARG A 237 -13.72 38.77 -18.79
CA ARG A 237 -15.18 38.80 -18.72
C ARG A 237 -15.67 38.63 -17.28
N LEU A 238 -15.25 37.56 -16.60
CA LEU A 238 -15.53 37.27 -15.20
C LEU A 238 -15.01 38.38 -14.27
N THR A 239 -13.85 38.98 -14.54
CA THR A 239 -13.37 40.14 -13.78
C THR A 239 -14.24 41.38 -14.06
N GLY A 240 -14.73 41.55 -15.29
CA GLY A 240 -15.72 42.58 -15.62
C GLY A 240 -17.06 42.36 -14.93
N GLU A 241 -17.54 41.12 -14.92
CA GLU A 241 -18.75 40.67 -14.23
C GLU A 241 -18.60 40.80 -12.70
N LEU A 242 -17.43 40.45 -12.14
CA LEU A 242 -17.12 40.61 -10.72
C LEU A 242 -17.08 42.09 -10.35
N ARG A 243 -16.41 42.96 -11.13
CA ARG A 243 -16.43 44.41 -10.90
C ARG A 243 -17.83 44.99 -11.05
N ALA A 244 -18.64 44.49 -11.97
CA ALA A 244 -20.03 44.89 -12.11
C ALA A 244 -20.88 44.41 -10.92
N ALA A 245 -20.65 43.18 -10.44
CA ALA A 245 -21.32 42.59 -9.28
C ALA A 245 -20.88 43.27 -7.97
N GLU A 246 -19.60 43.62 -7.82
CA GLU A 246 -19.05 44.42 -6.72
C GLU A 246 -19.62 45.83 -6.76
N LYS A 247 -19.67 46.47 -7.93
CA LYS A 247 -20.32 47.79 -8.07
C LYS A 247 -21.82 47.71 -7.75
N THR A 248 -22.49 46.65 -8.17
CA THR A 248 -23.90 46.39 -7.83
C THR A 248 -24.04 46.12 -6.33
N GLY A 249 -23.13 45.36 -5.73
CA GLY A 249 -23.08 45.05 -4.30
C GLY A 249 -22.79 46.29 -3.45
N GLN A 250 -21.89 47.16 -3.89
CA GLN A 250 -21.63 48.47 -3.28
C GLN A 250 -22.84 49.40 -3.40
N GLN A 251 -23.54 49.39 -4.55
CA GLN A 251 -24.80 50.12 -4.71
C GLN A 251 -25.91 49.57 -3.81
N GLN A 252 -26.01 48.24 -3.67
CA GLN A 252 -26.97 47.59 -2.77
C GLN A 252 -26.61 47.82 -1.30
N ALA A 253 -25.34 47.79 -0.93
CA ALA A 253 -24.86 48.13 0.40
C ALA A 253 -25.09 49.61 0.73
N ALA A 254 -24.86 50.51 -0.22
CA ALA A 254 -25.19 51.93 -0.05
C ALA A 254 -26.71 52.15 0.07
N ARG A 255 -27.53 51.39 -0.67
CA ARG A 255 -28.99 51.39 -0.53
C ARG A 255 -29.43 50.80 0.81
N ALA A 256 -28.79 49.74 1.27
CA ALA A 256 -29.03 49.12 2.57
C ALA A 256 -28.65 50.06 3.71
N ASP A 257 -27.47 50.68 3.67
CA ASP A 257 -27.02 51.70 4.64
C ASP A 257 -27.95 52.94 4.60
N THR A 258 -28.40 53.35 3.42
CA THR A 258 -29.42 54.41 3.31
C THR A 258 -30.75 53.98 3.92
N ALA A 259 -31.20 52.75 3.67
CA ALA A 259 -32.43 52.19 4.23
C ALA A 259 -32.32 51.98 5.75
N GLU A 260 -31.16 51.57 6.26
CA GLU A 260 -30.85 51.45 7.68
C GLU A 260 -30.85 52.81 8.35
N ARG A 261 -30.25 53.84 7.74
CA ARG A 261 -30.34 55.22 8.24
C ARG A 261 -31.77 55.75 8.19
N GLN A 262 -32.54 55.41 7.15
CA GLN A 262 -33.95 55.76 7.07
C GLN A 262 -34.78 55.04 8.13
N LEU A 263 -34.50 53.76 8.41
CA LEU A 263 -35.13 52.98 9.47
C LEU A 263 -34.72 53.48 10.86
N ALA A 264 -33.45 53.83 11.08
CA ALA A 264 -32.98 54.45 12.33
C ALA A 264 -33.62 55.83 12.52
N THR A 265 -33.74 56.62 11.46
CA THR A 265 -34.46 57.90 11.49
C THR A 265 -35.95 57.70 11.74
N ALA A 266 -36.57 56.68 11.14
CA ALA A 266 -37.97 56.35 11.36
C ALA A 266 -38.21 55.79 12.78
N ALA A 267 -37.27 55.02 13.32
CA ALA A 267 -37.28 54.51 14.68
C ALA A 267 -37.13 55.65 15.69
N ALA A 268 -36.19 56.58 15.48
CA ALA A 268 -36.05 57.78 16.29
C ALA A 268 -37.29 58.69 16.21
N LYS A 269 -37.92 58.80 15.03
CA LYS A 269 -39.21 59.49 14.88
C LYS A 269 -40.35 58.75 15.59
N LEU A 270 -40.39 57.43 15.54
CA LEU A 270 -41.37 56.61 16.26
C LEU A 270 -41.17 56.72 17.77
N GLU A 271 -39.93 56.77 18.25
CA GLU A 271 -39.57 56.98 19.65
C GLU A 271 -39.97 58.39 20.09
N SER A 272 -39.69 59.42 19.27
CA SER A 272 -40.18 60.78 19.49
C SER A 272 -41.71 60.83 19.54
N VAL A 273 -42.40 60.22 18.57
CA VAL A 273 -43.88 60.16 18.54
C VAL A 273 -44.42 59.36 19.72
N THR A 274 -43.69 58.35 20.20
CA THR A 274 -44.05 57.57 21.38
C THR A 274 -43.88 58.40 22.66
N ALA A 275 -42.78 59.14 22.77
CA ALA A 275 -42.53 60.09 23.86
C ALA A 275 -43.54 61.25 23.85
N ASP A 276 -43.89 61.78 22.67
CA ASP A 276 -44.93 62.79 22.48
C ASP A 276 -46.30 62.23 22.85
N ARG A 277 -46.62 60.99 22.43
CA ARG A 277 -47.86 60.30 22.80
C ARG A 277 -47.92 60.07 24.30
N ASP A 278 -46.84 59.66 24.95
CA ASP A 278 -46.80 59.40 26.38
C ASP A 278 -46.84 60.71 27.18
N THR A 279 -46.23 61.78 26.66
CA THR A 279 -46.38 63.16 27.15
C THR A 279 -47.82 63.63 27.02
N LEU A 280 -48.44 63.49 25.85
CA LEU A 280 -49.85 63.82 25.60
C LEU A 280 -50.79 62.96 26.44
N ARG A 281 -50.46 61.69 26.71
CA ARG A 281 -51.22 60.83 27.65
C ARG A 281 -51.07 61.30 29.08
N ALA A 282 -49.88 61.72 29.51
CA ALA A 282 -49.65 62.30 30.82
C ALA A 282 -50.37 63.66 30.96
N GLU A 283 -50.36 64.48 29.92
CA GLU A 283 -51.11 65.74 29.84
C GLU A 283 -52.62 65.49 29.81
N LEU A 284 -53.12 64.51 29.08
CA LEU A 284 -54.53 64.10 29.08
C LEU A 284 -54.93 63.53 30.44
N ALA A 285 -54.07 62.76 31.10
CA ALA A 285 -54.29 62.25 32.46
C ALA A 285 -54.29 63.39 33.48
N ARG A 286 -53.39 64.37 33.36
CA ARG A 286 -53.39 65.60 34.17
C ARG A 286 -54.61 66.45 33.88
N ALA A 287 -55.03 66.61 32.63
CA ALA A 287 -56.21 67.37 32.25
C ALA A 287 -57.50 66.67 32.70
N ARG A 288 -57.54 65.33 32.69
CA ARG A 288 -58.62 64.54 33.28
C ARG A 288 -58.63 64.68 34.79
N ALA A 289 -57.49 64.56 35.46
CA ALA A 289 -57.37 64.79 36.90
C ALA A 289 -57.77 66.23 37.26
N GLN A 290 -57.34 67.24 36.49
CA GLN A 290 -57.75 68.63 36.65
C GLN A 290 -59.24 68.84 36.36
N ALA A 291 -59.82 68.14 35.37
CA ALA A 291 -61.25 68.18 35.10
C ALA A 291 -62.07 67.47 36.18
N ASP A 292 -61.56 66.39 36.76
CA ASP A 292 -62.19 65.67 37.85
C ASP A 292 -62.05 66.43 39.17
N THR A 293 -60.92 67.08 39.43
CA THR A 293 -60.75 68.07 40.50
C THR A 293 -61.68 69.26 40.28
N ALA A 294 -61.74 69.84 39.09
CA ALA A 294 -62.66 70.95 38.80
C ALA A 294 -64.13 70.51 38.89
N ARG A 295 -64.48 69.27 38.54
CA ARG A 295 -65.82 68.71 38.75
C ARG A 295 -66.12 68.48 40.23
N ALA A 296 -65.16 67.99 41.00
CA ALA A 296 -65.27 67.84 42.45
C ALA A 296 -65.39 69.20 43.13
N ASP A 297 -64.62 70.19 42.70
CA ASP A 297 -64.69 71.58 43.18
C ASP A 297 -66.02 72.23 42.77
N LEU A 298 -66.52 71.97 41.56
CA LEU A 298 -67.82 72.46 41.10
C LEU A 298 -68.97 71.74 41.83
N ALA A 299 -68.83 70.45 42.16
CA ALA A 299 -69.77 69.72 42.99
C ALA A 299 -69.76 70.24 44.43
N ALA A 300 -68.59 70.46 45.02
CA ALA A 300 -68.41 71.06 46.34
C ALA A 300 -68.93 72.50 46.37
N ALA A 301 -68.70 73.29 45.31
CA ALA A 301 -69.24 74.65 45.19
C ALA A 301 -70.76 74.66 44.97
N ARG A 302 -71.33 73.65 44.31
CA ARG A 302 -72.78 73.46 44.19
C ARG A 302 -73.41 72.99 45.50
N GLU A 303 -72.74 72.12 46.25
CA GLU A 303 -73.16 71.73 47.60
C GLU A 303 -73.04 72.91 48.57
N HIS A 304 -71.95 73.69 48.49
CA HIS A 304 -71.78 74.91 49.27
C HIS A 304 -72.81 75.97 48.90
N GLY A 305 -73.08 76.15 47.60
CA GLY A 305 -74.15 77.01 47.10
C GLY A 305 -75.54 76.54 47.54
N ALA A 306 -75.84 75.25 47.45
CA ALA A 306 -77.10 74.68 47.94
C ALA A 306 -77.23 74.79 49.47
N ALA A 307 -76.13 74.67 50.21
CA ALA A 307 -76.11 74.87 51.66
C ALA A 307 -76.34 76.34 52.04
N GLU A 308 -75.77 77.29 51.30
CA GLU A 308 -75.99 78.72 51.48
C GLU A 308 -77.40 79.15 51.03
N THR A 309 -77.93 78.63 49.92
CA THR A 309 -79.33 78.83 49.53
C THR A 309 -80.27 78.24 50.57
N ALA A 310 -80.01 77.02 51.08
CA ALA A 310 -80.79 76.44 52.16
C ALA A 310 -80.65 77.20 53.50
N ARG A 311 -79.57 77.97 53.72
CA ARG A 311 -79.42 78.87 54.88
C ARG A 311 -80.19 80.18 54.66
N ALA A 312 -80.15 80.72 53.45
CA ALA A 312 -80.94 81.89 53.05
C ALA A 312 -82.45 81.61 53.11
N ASP A 313 -82.91 80.49 52.56
CA ASP A 313 -84.31 80.05 52.62
C ASP A 313 -84.76 79.82 54.06
N ARG A 314 -83.90 79.24 54.91
CA ARG A 314 -84.19 79.07 56.35
C ARG A 314 -84.20 80.38 57.11
N ALA A 315 -83.36 81.34 56.75
CA ALA A 315 -83.36 82.69 57.34
C ALA A 315 -84.60 83.49 56.90
N GLU A 316 -85.03 83.36 55.65
CA GLU A 316 -86.24 83.98 55.10
C GLU A 316 -87.50 83.35 55.69
N THR A 317 -87.56 82.02 55.82
CA THR A 317 -88.65 81.32 56.50
C THR A 317 -88.71 81.66 57.99
N ALA A 318 -87.55 81.83 58.66
CA ALA A 318 -87.50 82.27 60.06
C ALA A 318 -87.93 83.73 60.24
N ALA A 319 -87.61 84.61 59.29
CA ALA A 319 -88.04 86.01 59.28
C ALA A 319 -89.55 86.16 58.97
N ALA A 320 -90.08 85.36 58.05
CA ALA A 320 -91.52 85.25 57.80
C ALA A 320 -92.27 84.71 59.04
N ALA A 321 -91.78 83.64 59.65
CA ALA A 321 -92.37 83.07 60.87
C ALA A 321 -92.25 84.00 62.10
N ALA A 322 -91.27 84.90 62.15
CA ALA A 322 -91.17 85.93 63.19
C ALA A 322 -92.16 87.08 62.96
N THR A 323 -92.40 87.44 61.69
CA THR A 323 -93.38 88.46 61.28
C THR A 323 -94.82 87.97 61.48
N ASP A 324 -95.10 86.70 61.18
CA ASP A 324 -96.41 86.07 61.42
C ASP A 324 -96.70 85.92 62.93
N ARG A 325 -95.67 85.64 63.74
CA ARG A 325 -95.80 85.62 65.21
C ARG A 325 -96.01 87.03 65.80
N ALA A 326 -95.36 88.05 65.26
CA ALA A 326 -95.55 89.44 65.69
C ALA A 326 -96.94 89.97 65.33
N THR A 327 -97.43 89.69 64.11
CA THR A 327 -98.79 90.06 63.68
C THR A 327 -99.87 89.29 64.44
N THR A 328 -99.66 88.00 64.72
CA THR A 328 -100.59 87.21 65.55
C THR A 328 -100.64 87.71 67.00
N ALA A 329 -99.49 88.05 67.58
CA ALA A 329 -99.43 88.61 68.95
C ALA A 329 -100.08 90.00 69.04
N GLU A 330 -99.93 90.85 68.02
CA GLU A 330 -100.63 92.14 67.94
C GLU A 330 -102.14 91.98 67.75
N GLN A 331 -102.58 91.03 66.93
CA GLN A 331 -103.99 90.74 66.75
C GLN A 331 -104.63 90.23 68.06
N GLN A 332 -103.93 89.34 68.77
CA GLN A 332 -104.35 88.83 70.09
C GLN A 332 -104.41 89.94 71.15
N ALA A 333 -103.48 90.91 71.12
CA ALA A 333 -103.52 92.07 72.01
C ALA A 333 -104.68 93.03 71.71
N ARG A 334 -105.03 93.23 70.43
CA ARG A 334 -106.20 94.03 70.01
C ARG A 334 -107.52 93.33 70.34
N ASP A 335 -107.58 92.01 70.18
CA ASP A 335 -108.76 91.22 70.51
C ASP A 335 -109.00 91.17 72.03
N LEU A 336 -107.94 91.04 72.84
CA LEU A 336 -108.05 91.13 74.31
C LEU A 336 -108.46 92.54 74.77
N ALA A 337 -107.97 93.59 74.12
CA ALA A 337 -108.39 94.98 74.41
C ALA A 337 -109.87 95.22 74.02
N ALA A 338 -110.32 94.67 72.90
CA ALA A 338 -111.72 94.72 72.47
C ALA A 338 -112.65 93.89 73.38
N GLN A 339 -112.18 92.74 73.87
CA GLN A 339 -112.91 91.90 74.83
C GLN A 339 -113.04 92.58 76.20
N LEU A 340 -112.00 93.27 76.67
CA LEU A 340 -112.06 94.06 77.92
C LEU A 340 -112.96 95.30 77.80
N ALA A 341 -112.96 95.98 76.64
CA ALA A 341 -113.87 97.08 76.37
C ALA A 341 -115.34 96.61 76.32
N THR A 342 -115.58 95.46 75.70
CA THR A 342 -116.93 94.84 75.63
C THR A 342 -117.41 94.35 76.99
N ALA A 343 -116.54 93.72 77.78
CA ALA A 343 -116.88 93.26 79.14
C ALA A 343 -117.17 94.43 80.10
N THR A 344 -116.53 95.58 79.90
CA THR A 344 -116.80 96.80 80.70
C THR A 344 -118.15 97.42 80.35
N VAL A 345 -118.48 97.49 79.05
CA VAL A 345 -119.81 97.95 78.57
C VAL A 345 -120.92 96.99 79.00
N GLN A 346 -120.68 95.68 78.98
CA GLN A 346 -121.67 94.68 79.42
C GLN A 346 -121.90 94.69 80.94
N ARG A 347 -120.87 94.98 81.75
CA ARG A 347 -121.02 95.13 83.20
C ARG A 347 -121.81 96.39 83.57
N ASP A 348 -121.55 97.50 82.90
CA ASP A 348 -122.23 98.77 83.18
C ASP A 348 -123.68 98.77 82.65
N ALA A 349 -123.96 98.03 81.57
CA ALA A 349 -125.31 97.71 81.13
C ALA A 349 -126.07 96.80 82.11
N ALA A 350 -125.41 95.77 82.66
CA ALA A 350 -126.00 94.87 83.66
C ALA A 350 -126.27 95.54 85.03
N ALA A 351 -125.60 96.64 85.35
CA ALA A 351 -125.94 97.48 86.50
C ALA A 351 -127.21 98.30 86.24
N ALA A 352 -127.34 98.89 85.05
CA ALA A 352 -128.51 99.69 84.67
C ALA A 352 -129.78 98.85 84.40
N ASP A 353 -129.63 97.58 83.98
CA ASP A 353 -130.74 96.64 83.80
C ASP A 353 -131.30 96.10 85.11
N ARG A 354 -130.46 96.02 86.17
CA ARG A 354 -130.89 95.60 87.51
C ARG A 354 -131.74 96.66 88.21
N ASP A 355 -131.39 97.93 88.01
CA ASP A 355 -132.14 99.07 88.56
C ASP A 355 -133.50 99.23 87.84
N ARG A 356 -133.57 98.93 86.53
CA ARG A 356 -134.83 98.88 85.77
C ARG A 356 -135.69 97.65 86.10
N ALA A 357 -135.08 96.50 86.39
CA ALA A 357 -135.81 95.30 86.82
C ALA A 357 -136.47 95.47 88.20
N THR A 358 -135.86 96.26 89.08
CA THR A 358 -136.40 96.55 90.43
C THR A 358 -137.63 97.47 90.36
N ALA A 359 -137.62 98.46 89.46
CA ALA A 359 -138.78 99.33 89.20
C ALA A 359 -139.92 98.63 88.42
N ALA A 360 -139.60 97.71 87.52
CA ALA A 360 -140.59 96.93 86.76
C ALA A 360 -141.29 95.86 87.64
N ALA A 361 -140.59 95.29 88.64
CA ALA A 361 -141.17 94.32 89.56
C ALA A 361 -142.24 94.92 90.49
N GLU A 362 -142.18 96.22 90.79
CA GLU A 362 -143.19 96.93 91.59
C GLU A 362 -144.43 97.29 90.75
N GLN A 363 -144.27 97.58 89.45
CA GLN A 363 -145.39 97.84 88.52
C GLN A 363 -146.18 96.57 88.15
N VAL A 364 -145.51 95.42 88.01
CA VAL A 364 -146.17 94.13 87.69
C VAL A 364 -146.95 93.58 88.91
N ARG A 365 -146.50 93.87 90.14
CA ARG A 365 -147.20 93.46 91.37
C ARG A 365 -148.50 94.25 91.60
N ALA A 366 -148.59 95.47 91.10
CA ALA A 366 -149.82 96.26 91.07
C ALA A 366 -150.80 95.79 89.97
N ALA A 367 -150.29 95.38 88.80
CA ALA A 367 -151.12 94.95 87.67
C ALA A 367 -151.72 93.52 87.81
N LEU A 368 -151.07 92.61 88.53
CA LEU A 368 -151.59 91.24 88.75
C LEU A 368 -152.65 91.16 89.86
N GLY A 369 -152.83 92.24 90.65
CA GLY A 369 -153.93 92.38 91.60
C GLY A 369 -155.29 92.62 90.93
N ASP A 370 -155.30 93.26 89.75
CA ASP A 370 -156.54 93.60 89.02
C ASP A 370 -156.95 92.51 88.01
N GLU A 371 -156.00 91.70 87.50
CA GLU A 371 -156.30 90.65 86.51
C GLU A 371 -156.76 89.31 87.12
N GLN A 372 -156.39 89.03 88.37
CA GLN A 372 -156.85 87.83 89.09
C GLN A 372 -158.27 87.96 89.68
N ALA A 373 -158.82 89.18 89.71
CA ALA A 373 -160.23 89.42 89.99
C ALA A 373 -161.14 89.06 88.80
N GLY A 374 -160.62 88.99 87.56
CA GLY A 374 -161.36 88.61 86.36
C GLY A 374 -161.39 87.10 86.07
N ARG A 375 -160.28 86.37 86.26
CA ARG A 375 -160.20 84.94 85.88
C ARG A 375 -160.89 83.97 86.86
N ARG A 376 -161.34 84.46 88.02
CA ARG A 376 -162.20 83.70 88.96
C ARG A 376 -163.63 83.51 88.44
N GLN A 377 -164.05 84.23 87.40
CA GLN A 377 -165.40 84.13 86.82
C GLN A 377 -165.45 83.16 85.61
N ASP A 378 -164.39 83.05 84.80
CA ASP A 378 -164.45 82.33 83.51
C ASP A 378 -164.16 80.82 83.56
N GLN A 379 -163.75 80.24 84.70
CA GLN A 379 -163.54 78.77 84.80
C GLN A 379 -164.43 78.04 85.81
N VAL A 380 -165.32 78.79 86.46
CA VAL A 380 -166.57 78.20 86.97
C VAL A 380 -167.42 77.69 85.80
N ASP A 381 -167.28 78.28 84.60
CA ASP A 381 -167.99 77.85 83.38
C ASP A 381 -167.33 76.67 82.64
N ALA A 382 -166.03 76.42 82.87
CA ALA A 382 -165.31 75.28 82.27
C ALA A 382 -165.34 74.00 83.12
N ALA A 383 -165.71 74.11 84.41
CA ALA A 383 -165.97 72.96 85.28
C ALA A 383 -167.19 72.12 84.82
N THR A 384 -168.05 72.67 83.95
CA THR A 384 -169.30 72.03 83.52
C THR A 384 -169.13 71.15 82.27
N ALA A 385 -168.14 71.41 81.40
CA ALA A 385 -167.97 70.69 80.13
C ALA A 385 -167.08 69.42 80.21
N ALA A 386 -166.17 69.28 81.19
CA ALA A 386 -165.28 68.11 81.28
C ALA A 386 -165.78 67.02 82.27
N ALA A 387 -166.85 67.30 83.02
CA ALA A 387 -167.64 66.27 83.67
C ALA A 387 -168.35 65.36 82.64
N GLU A 388 -168.62 65.86 81.43
CA GLU A 388 -169.31 65.15 80.35
C GLU A 388 -168.40 64.17 79.58
N LEU A 389 -167.07 64.43 79.53
CA LEU A 389 -166.09 63.54 78.89
C LEU A 389 -165.58 62.40 79.80
N ARG A 390 -165.79 62.48 81.12
CA ARG A 390 -165.58 61.35 82.04
C ARG A 390 -166.66 60.27 81.93
N ALA A 391 -167.81 60.57 81.33
CA ALA A 391 -168.90 59.61 81.15
C ALA A 391 -168.80 58.77 79.86
N GLN A 392 -168.07 59.24 78.83
CA GLN A 392 -168.08 58.58 77.52
C GLN A 392 -167.12 57.39 77.36
N LEU A 393 -166.14 57.13 78.26
CA LEU A 393 -165.24 55.98 78.05
C LEU A 393 -164.90 55.10 79.27
N ALA A 394 -165.73 55.18 80.31
CA ALA A 394 -166.09 53.98 81.04
C ALA A 394 -166.73 52.90 80.12
N ALA A 395 -167.17 53.27 78.90
CA ALA A 395 -167.69 52.36 77.87
C ALA A 395 -166.63 51.63 77.01
N ALA A 396 -165.33 51.93 77.13
CA ALA A 396 -164.27 51.12 76.50
C ALA A 396 -163.59 50.14 77.46
N THR A 397 -163.71 50.36 78.77
CA THR A 397 -163.28 49.38 79.77
C THR A 397 -164.05 48.05 79.67
N THR A 398 -165.28 48.03 79.13
CA THR A 398 -166.09 46.80 79.03
C THR A 398 -165.84 45.92 77.78
N ARG A 399 -164.97 46.31 76.83
CA ARG A 399 -164.78 45.52 75.59
C ARG A 399 -163.50 44.66 75.51
N ALA A 400 -162.51 44.82 76.39
CA ALA A 400 -161.26 44.03 76.32
C ALA A 400 -160.97 43.14 77.54
N ASP A 401 -161.67 43.33 78.66
CA ASP A 401 -161.84 42.30 79.70
C ASP A 401 -162.65 41.07 79.17
N HIS A 402 -163.00 41.03 77.87
CA HIS A 402 -163.55 39.86 77.15
C HIS A 402 -162.56 39.21 76.15
N ALA A 403 -161.29 39.67 76.12
CA ALA A 403 -160.13 38.93 75.59
C ALA A 403 -159.11 38.55 76.67
N ASP A 404 -159.39 38.87 77.94
CA ASP A 404 -159.11 37.96 79.05
C ASP A 404 -159.38 36.50 78.66
N ALA A 405 -158.81 35.59 79.42
CA ALA A 405 -159.32 34.22 79.55
C ALA A 405 -159.17 33.27 78.34
N ALA A 406 -158.71 33.68 77.15
CA ALA A 406 -158.55 32.79 75.99
C ALA A 406 -157.17 32.10 75.80
N ALA A 407 -156.05 32.54 76.43
CA ALA A 407 -154.73 31.88 76.25
C ALA A 407 -153.94 31.57 77.55
N ALA A 408 -154.57 31.68 78.72
CA ALA A 408 -154.18 30.90 79.89
C ALA A 408 -154.29 29.35 79.67
N ALA A 409 -154.73 28.90 78.48
CA ALA A 409 -154.83 27.49 78.04
C ALA A 409 -153.71 27.01 77.07
N ALA A 410 -152.71 27.85 76.75
CA ALA A 410 -151.48 27.45 76.03
C ALA A 410 -150.22 27.37 76.94
N THR A 411 -150.29 27.93 78.16
CA THR A 411 -149.29 27.84 79.24
C THR A 411 -148.91 26.40 79.69
N GLN A 412 -149.54 25.33 79.21
CA GLN A 412 -149.36 23.98 79.78
C GLN A 412 -149.10 22.88 78.73
N ARG A 413 -148.81 23.20 77.46
CA ARG A 413 -148.65 22.18 76.39
C ARG A 413 -147.31 22.13 75.65
N ALA A 414 -146.37 23.06 75.86
CA ALA A 414 -145.01 22.97 75.29
C ALA A 414 -143.91 22.71 76.35
N ALA A 415 -144.24 22.86 77.64
CA ALA A 415 -143.37 22.45 78.74
C ALA A 415 -143.24 20.90 78.85
N ASP A 416 -144.04 20.10 78.12
CA ASP A 416 -144.08 18.63 78.22
C ASP A 416 -143.63 17.86 76.94
N ALA A 417 -143.09 18.50 75.87
CA ALA A 417 -142.86 17.82 74.58
C ALA A 417 -141.41 17.63 74.08
N GLU A 418 -140.39 18.40 74.49
CA GLU A 418 -139.01 18.23 73.95
C GLU A 418 -137.88 18.14 75.00
N GLN A 419 -138.24 18.12 76.27
CA GLN A 419 -137.37 17.58 77.32
C GLN A 419 -137.24 16.03 77.20
N GLU A 420 -138.00 15.35 76.31
CA GLU A 420 -138.02 13.88 76.17
C GLU A 420 -137.51 13.27 74.84
N THR A 421 -137.28 14.01 73.74
CA THR A 421 -136.83 13.39 72.45
C THR A 421 -135.37 13.61 72.05
N ALA A 422 -134.65 14.62 72.57
CA ALA A 422 -133.24 14.83 72.25
C ALA A 422 -132.26 14.15 73.22
N THR A 423 -132.65 13.99 74.49
CA THR A 423 -131.93 13.19 75.49
C THR A 423 -131.79 11.71 75.07
N ALA A 424 -132.54 11.21 74.07
CA ALA A 424 -132.55 9.79 73.68
C ALA A 424 -131.92 9.43 72.30
N ARG A 425 -131.57 10.39 71.42
CA ARG A 425 -131.00 10.08 70.08
C ARG A 425 -129.49 10.29 69.91
N ALA A 426 -128.84 11.15 70.71
CA ALA A 426 -127.40 11.38 70.59
C ALA A 426 -126.55 10.39 71.42
N GLU A 427 -127.09 9.84 72.51
CA GLU A 427 -126.44 8.77 73.29
C GLU A 427 -126.39 7.41 72.55
N LEU A 428 -127.02 7.24 71.38
CA LEU A 428 -127.20 5.94 70.70
C LEU A 428 -126.64 5.79 69.27
N ALA A 429 -126.03 6.81 68.66
CA ALA A 429 -125.59 6.77 67.25
C ALA A 429 -124.06 6.76 66.96
N ASP A 430 -123.16 7.16 67.88
CA ASP A 430 -121.70 6.97 67.66
C ASP A 430 -120.92 6.47 68.90
N LEU A 431 -121.59 5.63 69.70
CA LEU A 431 -120.92 4.53 70.40
C LEU A 431 -120.81 3.27 69.48
N SER A 432 -121.34 3.27 68.24
CA SER A 432 -121.47 2.06 67.40
C SER A 432 -120.55 1.94 66.16
N VAL A 433 -119.74 2.94 65.75
CA VAL A 433 -118.84 2.81 64.57
C VAL A 433 -117.34 2.76 64.90
N ARG A 434 -116.74 3.56 65.80
CA ARG A 434 -115.27 3.47 66.07
C ARG A 434 -114.81 2.40 67.06
N LEU A 435 -115.76 1.70 67.67
CA LEU A 435 -115.54 0.37 68.22
C LEU A 435 -115.45 -0.71 67.11
N ALA A 436 -115.78 -0.44 65.83
CA ALA A 436 -115.72 -1.44 64.74
C ALA A 436 -114.47 -1.31 63.82
N ASP A 437 -113.83 -0.13 63.75
CA ASP A 437 -112.45 0.02 63.24
C ASP A 437 -111.39 -0.38 64.31
N LEU A 438 -111.84 -1.11 65.34
CA LEU A 438 -111.10 -2.09 66.13
C LEU A 438 -110.18 -2.97 65.29
N GLY A 439 -110.71 -3.56 64.23
CA GLY A 439 -110.24 -4.89 63.87
C GLY A 439 -109.04 -4.91 62.93
N SER A 440 -108.83 -3.83 62.17
CA SER A 440 -107.98 -3.90 60.97
C SER A 440 -106.50 -3.54 61.19
N LEU A 441 -106.12 -2.67 62.12
CA LEU A 441 -104.68 -2.38 62.35
C LEU A 441 -103.99 -3.42 63.23
N LEU A 442 -104.77 -4.22 63.96
CA LEU A 442 -104.31 -5.48 64.54
C LEU A 442 -103.91 -6.50 63.45
N ALA A 443 -104.49 -6.43 62.23
CA ALA A 443 -104.20 -7.36 61.12
C ALA A 443 -103.06 -6.89 60.17
N ALA A 444 -102.69 -5.61 60.17
CA ALA A 444 -101.65 -5.09 59.27
C ALA A 444 -100.21 -5.25 59.82
N ALA A 445 -99.96 -5.15 61.13
CA ALA A 445 -98.61 -5.38 61.68
C ALA A 445 -98.30 -6.87 61.92
N GLU A 446 -99.33 -7.72 61.95
CA GLU A 446 -99.19 -9.17 61.71
C GLU A 446 -98.68 -9.47 60.28
N ALA A 447 -98.76 -8.54 59.31
CA ALA A 447 -98.08 -8.67 58.01
C ALA A 447 -96.58 -8.29 58.07
N THR A 448 -96.12 -7.65 59.15
CA THR A 448 -94.69 -7.56 59.53
C THR A 448 -94.25 -8.75 60.38
N ALA A 449 -95.08 -9.79 60.55
CA ALA A 449 -94.64 -11.10 61.04
C ALA A 449 -93.74 -11.85 60.05
N VAL A 450 -93.61 -11.39 58.82
CA VAL A 450 -93.10 -12.25 57.75
C VAL A 450 -91.77 -11.76 57.18
N ALA A 451 -91.48 -10.45 57.28
CA ALA A 451 -90.26 -9.84 56.74
C ALA A 451 -88.97 -10.17 57.52
N GLU A 452 -88.99 -10.42 58.85
CA GLU A 452 -87.76 -10.82 59.60
C GLU A 452 -87.58 -12.34 59.66
N ARG A 453 -88.66 -13.10 59.48
CA ARG A 453 -88.61 -14.54 59.23
C ARG A 453 -87.94 -14.82 57.86
N GLU A 454 -88.12 -13.93 56.88
CA GLU A 454 -87.38 -13.84 55.60
C GLU A 454 -86.08 -13.00 55.68
N ARG A 455 -85.68 -12.51 56.86
CA ARG A 455 -84.26 -12.20 57.16
C ARG A 455 -83.46 -13.39 57.61
N ALA A 456 -84.06 -14.55 57.41
CA ALA A 456 -83.40 -15.48 56.55
C ALA A 456 -82.42 -16.36 57.34
N GLU A 457 -82.45 -17.66 57.08
CA GLU A 457 -82.25 -18.22 55.73
C GLU A 457 -80.98 -17.65 55.03
N ARG A 458 -80.43 -16.47 55.44
CA ARG A 458 -79.11 -15.90 55.17
C ARG A 458 -78.03 -16.48 56.10
N ALA A 459 -78.37 -17.33 57.08
CA ALA A 459 -77.37 -18.07 57.87
C ALA A 459 -77.61 -19.60 57.93
N GLU A 460 -78.70 -20.10 57.35
CA GLU A 460 -78.77 -21.47 56.83
C GLU A 460 -77.86 -21.62 55.57
N THR A 461 -77.36 -20.49 55.05
CA THR A 461 -76.30 -20.31 54.04
C THR A 461 -74.95 -19.94 54.67
N ALA A 462 -74.68 -20.40 55.90
CA ALA A 462 -73.31 -20.57 56.41
C ALA A 462 -73.05 -22.06 56.65
N GLY A 463 -73.15 -22.84 55.57
CA GLY A 463 -72.36 -24.04 55.32
C GLY A 463 -72.48 -25.19 56.33
N ARG A 464 -72.97 -26.39 55.98
CA ARG A 464 -72.87 -27.05 54.66
C ARG A 464 -71.52 -26.87 53.92
N GLU A 465 -70.48 -26.34 54.59
CA GLU A 465 -69.13 -26.10 54.02
C GLU A 465 -67.97 -26.65 54.87
N ARG A 466 -68.21 -27.51 55.87
CA ARG A 466 -67.18 -28.36 56.48
C ARG A 466 -67.86 -29.67 56.91
N SER A 467 -67.86 -30.68 56.04
CA SER A 467 -66.96 -31.84 56.12
C SER A 467 -67.29 -32.76 57.29
#